data_AF-A0A926YVP8-F1
#
_entry.id   AF-A0A926YVP8-F1
#
_cell.length_a   1.000
_cell.length_b   1.000
_cell.length_c   1.000
_cell.angle_alpha   90.00
_cell.angle_beta   90.00
_cell.angle_gamma   90.00
#
_symmetry.space_group_name_H-M   'P 1'
#
loop_
_entity.id
_entity.type
_entity.pdbx_description
1 polymer ?
#
loop_
_entity_poly.entity_id
_entity_poly.type
_entity_poly.pdbx_seq_one_letter_code
_entity_poly.pdbx_strand_id
1 'polypeptide(L)'
;MLILERSAVEPCRIHTGKAEQLGLCYRSQLYRYAGCFPSNQMSAAVRACREVLEREELAVLVHTPRGYSLWLQCRSPTHRSQNLPLTDLDTLISKFGYDAELPMDLELPQRFQAYIH
;
A
#
# COMPACT_ATOMS: atom_id res chain seq x y z
N MET A 1 -13.63 0.34 4.93
CA MET A 1 -12.39 1.07 4.56
C MET A 1 -11.82 1.72 5.80
N LEU A 2 -10.57 1.40 6.16
CA LEU A 2 -9.86 2.02 7.27
C LEU A 2 -8.79 2.94 6.71
N ILE A 3 -8.85 4.23 7.06
CA ILE A 3 -7.75 5.17 6.84
C ILE A 3 -6.98 5.23 8.15
N LEU A 4 -5.70 4.88 8.11
CA LEU A 4 -4.81 4.85 9.25
C LEU A 4 -3.87 6.04 9.19
N GLU A 5 -3.61 6.64 10.35
CA GLU A 5 -2.51 7.58 10.50
C GLU A 5 -1.18 6.84 10.47
N ARG A 6 -0.13 7.51 10.00
CA ARG A 6 1.23 6.97 10.01
C ARG A 6 1.70 6.51 11.40
N SER A 7 1.30 7.21 12.46
CA SER A 7 1.63 6.88 13.86
C SER A 7 1.06 5.53 14.31
N ALA A 8 0.03 5.03 13.62
CA ALA A 8 -0.64 3.79 13.97
C ALA A 8 0.03 2.55 13.37
N VAL A 9 1.02 2.70 12.48
CA VAL A 9 1.60 1.60 11.71
C VAL A 9 3.11 1.52 11.88
N GLU A 10 3.66 0.31 11.85
CA GLU A 10 5.10 0.07 11.91
C GLU A 10 5.63 -0.42 10.55
N PRO A 11 6.66 0.21 9.96
CA PRO A 11 7.26 -0.28 8.73
C PRO A 11 8.05 -1.58 8.96
N CYS A 12 7.90 -2.52 8.03
CA CYS A 12 8.60 -3.79 8.04
C CYS A 12 9.00 -4.23 6.63
N ARG A 13 9.87 -5.24 6.56
CA ARG A 13 10.15 -5.98 5.32
C ARG A 13 9.35 -7.26 5.35
N ILE A 14 8.59 -7.51 4.29
CA ILE A 14 7.84 -8.75 4.11
C ILE A 14 8.60 -9.65 3.15
N HIS A 15 8.91 -10.86 3.59
CA HIS A 15 9.58 -11.87 2.77
C HIS A 15 8.55 -12.84 2.22
N THR A 16 8.51 -12.98 0.89
CA THR A 16 7.68 -13.94 0.15
C THR A 16 8.57 -14.90 -0.63
N GLY A 17 8.98 -15.98 0.03
CA GLY A 17 9.94 -16.92 -0.55
C GLY A 17 11.31 -16.27 -0.72
N LYS A 18 11.70 -15.96 -1.96
CA LYS A 18 12.96 -15.26 -2.30
C LYS A 18 12.80 -13.77 -2.57
N ALA A 19 11.56 -13.28 -2.62
CA ALA A 19 11.29 -11.87 -2.87
C ALA A 19 11.12 -11.10 -1.56
N GLU A 20 11.65 -9.88 -1.53
CA GLU A 20 11.48 -8.92 -0.43
C GLU A 20 10.56 -7.80 -0.89
N GLN A 21 9.60 -7.41 -0.04
CA GLN A 21 8.64 -6.36 -0.32
C GLN A 21 8.55 -5.40 0.87
N LEU A 22 8.21 -4.14 0.58
CA LEU A 22 7.88 -3.17 1.62
C LEU A 22 6.55 -3.57 2.27
N GLY A 23 6.55 -3.59 3.60
CA GLY A 23 5.40 -3.92 4.41
C GLY A 23 5.11 -2.93 5.53
N LEU A 24 3.91 -3.05 6.06
CA LEU A 24 3.46 -2.42 7.29
C LEU A 24 2.88 -3.47 8.23
N CYS A 25 3.08 -3.25 9.53
CA CYS A 25 2.39 -3.96 10.59
C CYS A 25 1.36 -3.02 11.24
N TYR A 26 0.12 -3.50 11.38
CA TYR A 26 -0.94 -2.83 12.14
C TYR A 26 -1.70 -3.87 12.95
N ARG A 27 -1.73 -3.74 14.29
CA ARG A 27 -2.40 -4.69 15.21
C ARG A 27 -2.05 -6.16 14.93
N SER A 28 -0.76 -6.46 14.75
CA SER A 28 -0.24 -7.80 14.43
C SER A 28 -0.64 -8.34 13.05
N GLN A 29 -1.30 -7.54 12.20
CA GLN A 29 -1.59 -7.86 10.81
C GLN A 29 -0.52 -7.27 9.90
N LEU A 30 -0.10 -8.05 8.89
CA LEU A 30 0.86 -7.63 7.89
C LEU A 30 0.14 -7.13 6.64
N TYR A 31 0.63 -6.02 6.12
CA TYR A 31 0.16 -5.42 4.88
C TYR A 31 1.31 -5.18 3.93
N ARG A 32 1.13 -5.53 2.66
CA ARG A 32 2.09 -5.25 1.59
C ARG A 32 1.74 -3.96 0.88
N TYR A 33 2.75 -3.22 0.47
CA TYR A 33 2.58 -2.01 -0.33
C TYR A 33 1.95 -2.34 -1.70
N ALA A 34 0.96 -1.55 -2.12
CA ALA A 34 0.30 -1.72 -3.42
C ALA A 34 0.27 -0.45 -4.28
N GLY A 35 0.44 0.74 -3.69
CA GLY A 35 0.54 1.97 -4.46
C GLY A 35 0.43 3.22 -3.60
N CYS A 36 0.56 4.39 -4.23
CA CYS A 36 0.37 5.69 -3.61
C CYS A 36 -0.45 6.62 -4.51
N PHE A 37 -1.05 7.61 -3.87
CA PHE A 37 -1.89 8.62 -4.48
C PHE A 37 -1.47 9.98 -3.92
N PRO A 38 -1.31 11.01 -4.76
CA PRO A 38 -1.07 12.37 -4.29
C PRO A 38 -2.20 12.87 -3.36
N SER A 39 -1.89 13.86 -2.53
CA SER A 39 -2.85 14.43 -1.56
C SER A 39 -4.12 15.00 -2.21
N ASN A 40 -4.03 15.51 -3.44
CA ASN A 40 -5.18 16.01 -4.21
C ASN A 40 -6.01 14.89 -4.87
N GLN A 41 -5.61 13.62 -4.77
CA GLN A 41 -6.29 12.46 -5.36
C GLN A 41 -6.96 11.55 -4.32
N MET A 42 -7.43 12.11 -3.19
CA MET A 42 -8.10 11.34 -2.14
C MET A 42 -9.26 10.48 -2.69
N SER A 43 -10.09 11.03 -3.58
CA SER A 43 -11.21 10.30 -4.17
C SER A 43 -10.77 9.08 -4.99
N ALA A 44 -9.63 9.17 -5.69
CA ALA A 44 -9.06 8.06 -6.45
C ALA A 44 -8.50 6.98 -5.51
N ALA A 45 -7.81 7.39 -4.44
CA ALA A 45 -7.30 6.47 -3.42
C ALA A 45 -8.43 5.68 -2.75
N VAL A 46 -9.53 6.37 -2.40
CA VAL A 46 -10.73 5.76 -1.81
C VAL A 46 -11.38 4.79 -2.79
N ARG A 47 -11.49 5.15 -4.08
CA ARG A 47 -12.05 4.26 -5.11
C ARG A 47 -11.22 2.98 -5.25
N ALA A 48 -9.91 3.11 -5.41
CA ALA A 48 -9.00 1.97 -5.51
C ALA A 48 -9.09 1.06 -4.27
N CYS A 49 -9.17 1.64 -3.06
CA CYS A 49 -9.34 0.86 -1.85
C CYS A 49 -10.68 0.09 -1.82
N ARG A 50 -11.78 0.68 -2.28
CA ARG A 50 -13.10 0.03 -2.34
C ARG A 50 -13.10 -1.15 -3.30
N GLU A 51 -12.54 -0.99 -4.49
CA GLU A 51 -12.43 -2.06 -5.49
C GLU A 51 -11.67 -3.28 -4.97
N VAL A 52 -10.66 -3.06 -4.12
CA VAL A 52 -9.93 -4.17 -3.49
C VAL A 52 -10.76 -4.85 -2.41
N LEU A 53 -11.48 -4.08 -1.60
CA LEU A 53 -12.39 -4.62 -0.59
C LEU A 53 -13.53 -5.45 -1.21
N GLU A 54 -14.01 -5.09 -2.40
CA GLU A 54 -14.99 -5.87 -3.17
C GLU A 54 -14.47 -7.25 -3.59
N ARG A 55 -13.16 -7.44 -3.63
CA ARG A 55 -12.50 -8.74 -3.90
C ARG A 55 -12.21 -9.52 -2.62
N GLU A 56 -12.87 -9.14 -1.53
CA GLU A 56 -12.70 -9.63 -0.16
C GLU A 56 -11.31 -9.36 0.43
N GLU A 57 -10.40 -8.70 -0.28
CA GLU A 57 -9.06 -8.40 0.22
C GLU A 57 -9.13 -7.22 1.20
N LEU A 58 -8.65 -7.40 2.43
CA LEU A 58 -8.58 -6.29 3.37
C LEU A 58 -7.53 -5.29 2.88
N ALA A 59 -7.97 -4.06 2.62
CA ALA A 59 -7.14 -2.95 2.22
C ALA A 59 -7.23 -1.80 3.23
N VAL A 60 -6.11 -1.11 3.44
CA VAL A 60 -6.03 0.10 4.26
C VAL A 60 -5.33 1.21 3.47
N LEU A 61 -5.78 2.43 3.71
CA LEU A 61 -5.10 3.63 3.24
C LEU A 61 -4.29 4.20 4.41
N VAL A 62 -3.03 4.51 4.19
CA VAL A 62 -2.20 5.20 5.17
C VAL A 62 -1.94 6.62 4.69
N HIS A 63 -2.36 7.59 5.49
CA HIS A 63 -2.14 9.00 5.20
C HIS A 63 -0.70 9.38 5.52
N THR A 64 -0.04 10.02 4.56
CA THR A 64 1.34 10.51 4.69
C THR A 64 1.41 11.99 4.25
N PRO A 65 2.45 12.74 4.63
CA PRO A 65 2.64 14.13 4.19
C PRO A 65 2.60 14.33 2.68
N ARG A 66 2.86 13.28 1.90
CA ARG A 66 2.85 13.31 0.43
C ARG A 66 1.50 12.90 -0.18
N GLY A 67 0.60 12.32 0.61
CA GLY A 67 -0.72 11.88 0.15
C GLY A 67 -1.22 10.63 0.85
N TYR A 68 -1.68 9.64 0.08
CA TYR A 68 -2.26 8.40 0.59
C TYR A 68 -1.54 7.21 0.00
N SER A 69 -1.21 6.21 0.81
CA SER A 69 -0.63 4.95 0.35
C SER A 69 -1.62 3.81 0.57
N LEU A 70 -1.76 2.93 -0.43
CA LEU A 70 -2.63 1.76 -0.41
C LEU A 70 -1.84 0.53 0.00
N TRP A 71 -2.40 -0.21 0.96
CA TRP A 71 -1.78 -1.39 1.55
C TRP A 71 -2.77 -2.53 1.62
N LEU A 72 -2.31 -3.74 1.26
CA LEU A 72 -3.16 -4.93 1.15
C LEU A 72 -2.76 -5.95 2.19
N GLN A 73 -3.71 -6.53 2.91
CA GLN A 73 -3.43 -7.52 3.93
C GLN A 73 -2.84 -8.78 3.31
N CYS A 74 -1.72 -9.24 3.87
CA CYS A 74 -1.14 -10.52 3.55
C CYS A 74 -2.01 -11.65 4.13
N ARG A 75 -2.53 -12.54 3.27
CA ARG A 75 -3.36 -13.69 3.69
C ARG A 75 -2.56 -14.97 3.95
N SER A 76 -1.29 -15.04 3.54
CA SER A 76 -0.53 -16.30 3.61
C SER A 76 0.33 -16.40 4.88
N PRO A 77 0.37 -17.57 5.55
CA PRO A 77 1.25 -17.83 6.70
C PRO A 77 2.74 -17.90 6.33
N THR A 78 3.09 -17.85 5.04
CA THR A 78 4.49 -17.82 4.59
C THR A 78 5.15 -16.45 4.69
N HIS A 79 4.37 -15.39 4.93
CA HIS A 79 4.91 -14.04 5.08
C HIS A 79 5.62 -13.92 6.42
N ARG A 80 6.92 -13.67 6.38
CA ARG A 80 7.71 -13.31 7.56
C ARG A 80 8.05 -11.83 7.48
N SER A 81 7.83 -11.11 8.58
CA SER A 81 8.23 -9.73 8.71
C SER A 81 9.55 -9.59 9.45
N GLN A 82 10.34 -8.61 9.05
CA GLN A 82 11.42 -8.06 9.86
C GLN A 82 11.13 -6.58 10.06
N ASN A 83 10.96 -6.16 11.31
CA ASN A 83 10.75 -4.74 11.62
C ASN A 83 11.98 -3.96 11.16
N LEU A 84 11.72 -2.86 10.46
CA LEU A 84 12.77 -1.95 10.04
C LEU A 84 13.13 -1.03 11.22
N PRO A 85 14.40 -0.58 11.34
CA PRO A 85 14.69 0.56 12.19
C PRO A 85 13.74 1.71 11.80
N LEU A 86 13.28 2.49 12.79
CA LEU A 86 12.33 3.61 12.61
C LEU A 86 12.86 4.59 11.56
N THR A 87 12.57 4.28 10.31
CA THR A 87 12.85 5.08 9.14
C THR A 87 11.50 5.64 8.77
N ASP A 88 11.47 6.91 8.41
CA ASP A 88 10.25 7.54 7.95
C ASP A 88 9.58 6.69 6.86
N LEU A 89 8.30 6.35 7.03
CA LEU A 89 7.52 5.58 6.04
C LEU A 89 7.60 6.25 4.67
N ASP A 90 7.61 7.58 4.62
CA ASP A 90 7.79 8.36 3.40
C ASP A 90 9.16 8.13 2.78
N THR A 91 10.23 7.99 3.58
CA THR A 91 11.56 7.64 3.09
C THR A 91 11.60 6.22 2.53
N LEU A 92 10.89 5.28 3.17
CA LEU A 92 10.82 3.90 2.68
C LEU A 92 10.02 3.80 1.39
N ILE A 93 8.85 4.44 1.31
CA ILE A 93 8.10 4.55 0.06
C ILE A 93 8.98 5.27 -0.97
N SER A 94 9.67 6.36 -0.60
CA SER A 94 10.60 7.09 -1.47
C SER A 94 11.68 6.19 -2.08
N LYS A 95 12.19 5.25 -1.30
CA LYS A 95 13.34 4.39 -1.65
C LYS A 95 12.94 3.10 -2.35
N PHE A 96 11.79 2.52 -1.99
CA PHE A 96 11.35 1.21 -2.48
C PHE A 96 10.18 1.28 -3.47
N GLY A 97 9.51 2.43 -3.59
CA GLY A 97 8.24 2.55 -4.32
C GLY A 97 7.99 3.90 -5.01
N TYR A 98 8.99 4.78 -5.08
CA TYR A 98 8.88 6.15 -5.66
C TYR A 98 9.74 6.34 -6.91
N ASP A 99 10.51 5.34 -7.34
CA ASP A 99 11.15 5.32 -8.66
C ASP A 99 10.16 4.96 -9.78
N ALA A 100 8.90 4.70 -9.45
CA ALA A 100 7.86 4.96 -10.39
C ALA A 100 7.53 6.46 -10.28
N GLU A 101 8.05 7.26 -11.23
CA GLU A 101 7.07 8.03 -12.01
C GLU A 101 5.96 7.02 -12.28
N LEU A 102 4.84 7.11 -11.58
CA LEU A 102 3.66 6.53 -12.17
C LEU A 102 3.56 7.31 -13.48
N PRO A 103 3.76 6.67 -14.66
CA PRO A 103 3.24 7.32 -15.84
C PRO A 103 1.79 7.67 -15.48
N MET A 104 1.24 8.75 -16.04
CA MET A 104 -0.21 8.96 -15.95
C MET A 104 -0.99 7.70 -16.37
N ASP A 105 -0.31 6.75 -17.00
CA ASP A 105 -0.66 5.37 -17.31
C ASP A 105 -0.19 4.35 -16.25
N LEU A 106 -0.58 4.50 -14.98
CA LEU A 106 -0.63 3.33 -14.10
C LEU A 106 -1.69 2.40 -14.70
N GLU A 107 -1.25 1.49 -15.58
CA GLU A 107 -2.10 0.44 -16.13
C GLU A 107 -2.52 -0.45 -14.97
N LEU A 108 -3.66 -0.07 -14.36
CA LEU A 108 -4.46 -1.00 -13.61
C LEU A 108 -4.64 -2.24 -14.51
N PRO A 109 -4.51 -3.46 -13.99
CA PRO A 109 -4.64 -4.68 -14.79
C PRO A 109 -5.81 -4.56 -15.76
N GLN A 110 -5.63 -4.79 -17.08
CA GLN A 110 -6.56 -4.44 -18.18
C GLN A 110 -8.07 -4.48 -17.86
N ARG A 111 -8.53 -5.43 -17.02
CA ARG A 111 -9.90 -5.49 -16.46
C ARG A 111 -10.39 -4.24 -15.68
N PHE A 112 -9.51 -3.35 -15.28
CA PHE A 112 -9.82 -2.12 -14.55
C PHE A 112 -9.84 -0.87 -15.47
N GLN A 113 -9.35 -0.99 -16.71
CA GLN A 113 -9.39 0.08 -17.71
C GLN A 113 -10.80 0.26 -18.31
N ALA A 114 -11.69 -0.72 -18.18
CA ALA A 114 -13.01 -0.75 -18.82
C ALA A 114 -14.07 0.19 -18.21
N TYR A 115 -13.77 0.91 -17.12
CA TYR A 115 -14.77 1.70 -16.38
C TYR A 115 -14.35 3.16 -16.11
N ILE A 116 -13.47 3.69 -16.96
CA ILE A 116 -13.22 5.13 -17.06
C ILE A 116 -14.02 5.66 -18.26
N HIS A 117 -15.31 5.93 -18.03
CA HIS A 117 -16.16 6.78 -18.87
C HIS A 117 -17.17 7.51 -17.98
#